data_AF-A0A8T9SRY5-F1
#
_entry.id   AF-A0A8T9SRY5-F1
#
_cell.length_a   1.000
_cell.length_b   1.000
_cell.length_c   1.000
_cell.angle_alpha   90.00
_cell.angle_beta   90.00
_cell.angle_gamma   90.00
#
_symmetry.space_group_name_H-M   'P 1'
#
loop_
_entity.id
_entity.type
_entity.pdbx_description
1 polymer ?
#
loop_
_entity_poly.entity_id
_entity_poly.type
_entity_poly.pdbx_seq_one_letter_code
_entity_poly.pdbx_strand_id
1 'polypeptide(L)'
;MRLSYTLLLAATLLSGAACSRVDVNTPTADPNNGLAQPFSTPSPTSANTVVPVPNNDMPLDTARRPGWLDTRIQKIQSTKQLNPPAQVYRYKYRGQTVYYETSSGADQFSTLYDTDGKVLCHPDGGLTGKGDGNCPDFEKRRTGGVLVWTDQR
;
A
#
# COMPACT_ATOMS: atom_id res chain seq x y z
N MET A 1 57.33 19.94 -21.18
CA MET A 1 57.67 18.91 -20.18
C MET A 1 56.45 17.99 -20.07
N ARG A 2 56.53 16.78 -20.64
CA ARG A 2 55.44 15.79 -20.66
C ARG A 2 55.56 14.93 -19.40
N LEU A 3 54.48 14.68 -18.68
CA LEU A 3 54.43 13.59 -17.71
C LEU A 3 53.14 12.78 -17.91
N SER A 4 53.31 11.67 -18.60
CA SER A 4 52.37 10.56 -18.73
C SER A 4 52.39 9.75 -17.44
N TYR A 5 51.23 9.32 -16.94
CA TYR A 5 51.13 8.21 -16.01
C TYR A 5 50.03 7.26 -16.49
N THR A 6 50.47 6.11 -16.98
CA THR A 6 49.67 4.93 -17.28
C THR A 6 49.80 3.92 -16.14
N LEU A 7 48.80 3.02 -16.10
CA LEU A 7 48.74 1.71 -15.43
C LEU A 7 48.34 1.65 -13.95
N LEU A 8 47.20 0.98 -13.66
CA LEU A 8 47.19 -0.45 -13.32
C LEU A 8 45.76 -1.05 -13.29
N LEU A 9 45.66 -2.27 -13.82
CA LEU A 9 44.52 -3.18 -13.83
C LEU A 9 44.28 -3.82 -12.45
N ALA A 10 43.01 -4.04 -12.09
CA ALA A 10 42.58 -5.14 -11.23
C ALA A 10 41.11 -5.46 -11.49
N ALA A 11 40.83 -6.52 -12.27
CA ALA A 11 39.48 -7.08 -12.45
C ALA A 11 39.27 -8.18 -11.41
N THR A 12 38.30 -7.99 -10.52
CA THR A 12 37.96 -8.91 -9.43
C THR A 12 36.99 -10.00 -9.89
N LEU A 13 37.28 -11.23 -9.46
CA LEU A 13 36.51 -12.46 -9.65
C LEU A 13 35.08 -12.32 -9.08
N LEU A 14 34.06 -12.72 -9.85
CA LEU A 14 32.72 -12.99 -9.31
C LEU A 14 32.42 -14.49 -9.31
N SER A 15 32.24 -14.98 -8.08
CA SER A 15 31.86 -16.35 -7.72
C SER A 15 30.44 -16.69 -8.15
N GLY A 16 30.24 -17.96 -8.50
CA GLY A 16 28.99 -18.52 -9.01
C GLY A 16 27.84 -18.53 -8.00
N ALA A 17 26.62 -18.38 -8.53
CA ALA A 17 25.38 -18.67 -7.83
C ALA A 17 24.75 -19.92 -8.47
N ALA A 18 24.75 -21.03 -7.73
CA ALA A 18 23.97 -22.21 -8.08
C ALA A 18 22.50 -21.96 -7.72
N CYS A 19 21.61 -22.03 -8.71
CA CYS A 19 20.17 -22.07 -8.51
C CYS A 19 19.68 -23.52 -8.50
N SER A 20 18.70 -23.80 -7.62
CA SER A 20 17.63 -24.82 -7.69
C SER A 20 17.59 -25.68 -6.43
N ARG A 21 16.46 -26.05 -5.83
CA ARG A 21 15.01 -25.79 -5.98
C ARG A 21 14.42 -26.25 -4.63
N VAL A 22 13.39 -25.59 -4.12
CA VAL A 22 12.63 -26.10 -2.96
C VAL A 22 11.34 -26.70 -3.50
N ASP A 23 11.22 -28.02 -3.46
CA ASP A 23 9.98 -28.71 -3.79
C ASP A 23 9.04 -28.65 -2.58
N VAL A 24 7.89 -28.01 -2.77
CA VAL A 24 6.82 -27.94 -1.76
C VAL A 24 5.88 -29.12 -2.00
N ASN A 25 6.05 -30.18 -1.21
CA ASN A 25 5.11 -31.29 -1.18
C ASN A 25 4.04 -30.99 -0.12
N THR A 26 2.89 -30.49 -0.56
CA THR A 26 1.70 -30.37 0.30
C THR A 26 1.03 -31.75 0.43
N PRO A 27 0.79 -32.27 1.63
CA PRO A 27 -0.01 -33.48 1.80
C PRO A 27 -1.48 -33.16 1.50
N THR A 28 -2.04 -33.84 0.50
CA THR A 28 -3.49 -33.91 0.25
C THR A 28 -4.13 -34.72 1.37
N ALA A 29 -4.97 -34.10 2.19
CA ALA A 29 -5.84 -34.81 3.12
C ALA A 29 -7.16 -35.13 2.41
N ASP A 30 -7.44 -36.42 2.21
CA ASP A 30 -8.72 -36.92 1.71
C ASP A 30 -9.81 -36.90 2.80
N PRO A 31 -11.10 -36.80 2.41
CA PRO A 31 -12.24 -36.63 3.32
C PRO A 31 -12.89 -37.96 3.68
N ASN A 32 -13.29 -38.15 4.94
CA ASN A 32 -14.26 -39.18 5.35
C ASN A 32 -14.75 -38.84 6.77
N ASN A 33 -15.98 -39.12 7.22
CA ASN A 33 -17.28 -39.39 6.62
C ASN A 33 -18.22 -39.45 7.85
N GLY A 34 -19.33 -38.69 7.87
CA GLY A 34 -20.28 -38.69 8.97
C GLY A 34 -21.69 -38.47 8.44
N LEU A 35 -22.43 -39.56 8.25
CA LEU A 35 -23.76 -39.60 7.64
C LEU A 35 -24.87 -39.27 8.66
N ALA A 36 -25.84 -38.42 8.28
CA ALA A 36 -27.19 -38.41 8.84
C ALA A 36 -28.23 -37.78 7.87
N GLN A 37 -28.82 -38.65 7.02
CA GLN A 37 -30.23 -38.82 6.59
C GLN A 37 -31.13 -37.63 6.10
N PRO A 38 -32.18 -37.92 5.29
CA PRO A 38 -32.75 -37.03 4.30
C PRO A 38 -34.08 -36.41 4.76
N PHE A 39 -34.18 -35.09 4.68
CA PHE A 39 -35.45 -34.37 4.74
C PHE A 39 -35.66 -33.61 3.43
N SER A 40 -36.54 -34.14 2.59
CA SER A 40 -37.13 -33.38 1.49
C SER A 40 -37.92 -32.22 2.08
N THR A 41 -37.47 -30.99 1.85
CA THR A 41 -38.27 -29.78 2.07
C THR A 41 -38.35 -29.02 0.74
N PRO A 42 -39.55 -28.66 0.26
CA PRO A 42 -39.71 -28.03 -1.04
C PRO A 42 -39.03 -26.66 -1.10
N SER A 43 -38.56 -26.35 -2.31
CA SER A 43 -37.91 -25.10 -2.71
C SER A 43 -38.65 -23.86 -2.19
N PRO A 44 -38.04 -23.00 -1.35
CA PRO A 44 -38.52 -21.64 -1.21
C PRO A 44 -38.15 -20.88 -2.49
N THR A 45 -39.18 -20.44 -3.20
CA THR A 45 -39.14 -19.45 -4.27
C THR A 45 -38.13 -18.35 -3.93
N SER A 46 -37.12 -18.16 -4.79
CA SER A 46 -36.11 -17.10 -4.69
C SER A 46 -36.78 -15.72 -4.89
N ALA A 47 -37.44 -15.23 -3.84
CA ALA A 47 -37.71 -13.82 -3.69
C ALA A 47 -36.39 -13.16 -3.28
N ASN A 48 -35.77 -12.45 -4.23
CA ASN A 48 -34.66 -11.50 -4.08
C ASN A 48 -33.96 -11.52 -2.71
N THR A 49 -33.08 -12.48 -2.51
CA THR A 49 -32.10 -12.39 -1.42
C THR A 49 -31.06 -11.37 -1.85
N VAL A 50 -31.34 -10.09 -1.57
CA VAL A 50 -30.31 -9.09 -1.45
C VAL A 50 -29.44 -9.54 -0.28
N VAL A 51 -28.34 -10.22 -0.58
CA VAL A 51 -27.29 -10.46 0.40
C VAL A 51 -26.89 -9.08 0.91
N PRO A 52 -27.02 -8.78 2.22
CA PRO A 52 -26.50 -7.55 2.75
C PRO A 52 -24.99 -7.58 2.50
N VAL A 53 -24.53 -6.74 1.57
CA VAL A 53 -23.11 -6.39 1.51
C VAL A 53 -22.78 -5.86 2.91
N PRO A 54 -21.77 -6.39 3.61
CA PRO A 54 -21.33 -5.80 4.85
C PRO A 54 -20.97 -4.35 4.56
N ASN A 55 -21.80 -3.44 5.04
CA ASN A 55 -21.53 -2.02 5.00
C ASN A 55 -20.22 -1.79 5.74
N ASN A 56 -19.13 -1.65 5.00
CA ASN A 56 -17.92 -1.02 5.49
C ASN A 56 -18.19 0.49 5.52
N ASP A 57 -19.20 0.89 6.29
CA ASP A 57 -19.51 2.28 6.61
C ASP A 57 -18.48 2.77 7.61
N MET A 58 -17.22 2.88 7.16
CA MET A 58 -16.32 3.83 7.78
C MET A 58 -16.88 5.21 7.40
N PRO A 59 -17.26 6.08 8.36
CA PRO A 59 -17.90 7.34 8.05
C PRO A 59 -17.04 8.14 7.06
N LEU A 60 -17.59 8.45 5.89
CA LEU A 60 -16.99 9.42 4.99
C LEU A 60 -17.01 10.77 5.71
N ASP A 61 -15.87 11.17 6.26
CA ASP A 61 -15.68 12.48 6.89
C ASP A 61 -15.59 13.56 5.80
N THR A 62 -16.72 13.89 5.19
CA THR A 62 -16.89 15.13 4.41
C THR A 62 -16.92 16.37 5.33
N ALA A 63 -16.92 16.19 6.66
CA ALA A 63 -17.15 17.25 7.64
C ALA A 63 -15.96 18.18 7.87
N ARG A 64 -14.78 17.94 7.29
CA ARG A 64 -13.82 18.98 6.82
C ARG A 64 -12.52 18.31 6.38
N ARG A 65 -12.48 17.87 5.12
CA ARG A 65 -11.19 17.76 4.45
C ARG A 65 -10.58 19.18 4.39
N PRO A 66 -9.31 19.38 4.76
CA PRO A 66 -8.67 20.68 4.58
C PRO A 66 -8.74 21.10 3.11
N GLY A 67 -9.01 22.37 2.83
CA GLY A 67 -9.14 22.84 1.44
C GLY A 67 -7.91 22.56 0.58
N TRP A 68 -6.71 22.56 1.18
CA TRP A 68 -5.48 22.19 0.48
C TRP A 68 -5.50 20.75 -0.04
N LEU A 69 -6.16 19.83 0.69
CA LEU A 69 -6.21 18.43 0.33
C LEU A 69 -7.22 18.19 -0.79
N ASP A 70 -8.29 18.97 -0.89
CA ASP A 70 -9.15 18.97 -2.08
C ASP A 70 -8.39 19.44 -3.32
N THR A 71 -7.59 20.51 -3.22
CA THR A 71 -6.73 20.96 -4.32
C THR A 71 -5.71 19.88 -4.70
N ARG A 72 -5.13 19.17 -3.72
CA ARG A 72 -4.21 18.06 -3.99
C ARG A 72 -4.91 16.91 -4.72
N ILE A 73 -6.10 16.54 -4.30
CA ILE A 73 -6.91 15.49 -4.93
C ILE A 73 -7.25 15.85 -6.38
N GLN A 74 -7.70 17.08 -6.63
CA GLN A 74 -7.95 17.55 -8.00
C GLN A 74 -6.71 17.46 -8.88
N LYS A 75 -5.53 17.79 -8.33
CA LYS A 75 -4.26 17.63 -9.04
C LYS A 75 -3.99 16.17 -9.41
N ILE A 76 -4.18 15.23 -8.49
CA ILE A 76 -4.03 13.78 -8.77
C ILE A 76 -5.04 13.35 -9.85
N GLN A 77 -6.28 13.83 -9.76
CA GLN A 77 -7.33 13.52 -10.73
C GLN A 77 -7.10 14.13 -12.11
N SER A 78 -6.26 15.16 -12.22
CA SER A 78 -5.82 15.71 -13.51
C SER A 78 -4.64 14.96 -14.14
N THR A 79 -3.98 14.07 -13.40
CA THR A 79 -2.91 13.23 -13.96
C THR A 79 -3.46 11.93 -14.53
N LYS A 80 -2.60 11.16 -15.21
CA LYS A 80 -2.90 9.79 -15.62
C LYS A 80 -3.36 8.98 -14.39
N GLN A 81 -4.35 8.12 -14.61
CA GLN A 81 -4.78 7.13 -13.62
C GLN A 81 -3.58 6.30 -13.15
N LEU A 82 -3.49 6.11 -11.84
CA LEU A 82 -2.44 5.37 -11.18
C LEU A 82 -2.86 3.93 -10.91
N ASN A 83 -1.90 3.00 -10.92
CA ASN A 83 -2.10 1.61 -10.53
C ASN A 83 -0.95 1.17 -9.61
N PRO A 84 -1.17 0.94 -8.30
CA PRO A 84 -2.46 1.05 -7.60
C PRO A 84 -3.00 2.49 -7.55
N PRO A 85 -4.32 2.67 -7.33
CA PRO A 85 -4.93 3.98 -7.15
C PRO A 85 -4.27 4.76 -6.00
N ALA A 86 -4.18 6.08 -6.14
CA ALA A 86 -3.73 6.93 -5.04
C ALA A 86 -4.73 6.88 -3.88
N GLN A 87 -4.20 6.79 -2.66
CA GLN A 87 -4.96 6.81 -1.43
C GLN A 87 -4.40 7.90 -0.52
N VAL A 88 -5.28 8.53 0.24
CA VAL A 88 -4.91 9.45 1.31
C VAL A 88 -5.50 8.95 2.61
N TYR A 89 -4.62 8.78 3.60
CA TYR A 89 -4.97 8.38 4.95
C TYR A 89 -4.69 9.49 5.95
N ARG A 90 -5.46 9.55 7.02
CA ARG A 90 -5.18 10.40 8.19
C ARG A 90 -4.66 9.52 9.32
N TYR A 91 -3.59 9.96 9.96
CA TYR A 91 -3.00 9.29 11.13
C TYR A 91 -2.77 10.27 12.28
N LYS A 92 -2.57 9.73 13.48
CA LYS A 92 -1.84 10.38 14.55
C LYS A 92 -0.38 9.98 14.49
N TYR A 93 0.52 10.96 14.45
CA TYR A 93 1.96 10.75 14.45
C TYR A 93 2.62 11.85 15.27
N ARG A 94 3.44 11.46 16.26
CA ARG A 94 4.08 12.39 17.21
C ARG A 94 3.08 13.36 17.87
N GLY A 95 1.89 12.87 18.21
CA GLY A 95 0.81 13.66 18.82
C GLY A 95 0.04 14.57 17.85
N GLN A 96 0.46 14.67 16.59
CA GLN A 96 -0.16 15.53 15.58
C GLN A 96 -1.02 14.72 14.62
N THR A 97 -2.02 15.38 14.02
CA THR A 97 -2.72 14.83 12.87
C THR A 97 -1.85 15.01 11.63
N VAL A 98 -1.70 13.96 10.83
CA VAL A 98 -0.95 14.01 9.56
C VAL A 98 -1.74 13.31 8.46
N TYR A 99 -1.45 13.67 7.21
CA TYR A 99 -2.05 13.06 6.03
C TYR A 99 -0.99 12.36 5.20
N TYR A 100 -1.21 11.09 4.91
CA TYR A 100 -0.28 10.24 4.16
C TYR A 100 -0.88 9.90 2.81
N GLU A 101 -0.24 10.36 1.74
CA GLU A 101 -0.58 10.07 0.35
C GLU A 101 0.31 8.95 -0.20
N THR A 102 -0.31 7.87 -0.68
CA THR A 102 0.41 6.73 -1.27
C THR A 102 0.93 7.06 -2.66
N SER A 103 2.06 6.45 -3.02
CA SER A 103 2.54 6.41 -4.40
C SER A 103 2.08 5.14 -5.12
N SER A 104 2.21 5.12 -6.46
CA SER A 104 1.83 3.98 -7.30
C SER A 104 2.96 2.96 -7.52
N GLY A 105 4.13 3.15 -6.90
CA GLY A 105 5.26 2.25 -7.12
C GLY A 105 6.33 2.39 -6.06
N ALA A 106 7.04 1.30 -5.79
CA ALA A 106 8.05 1.24 -4.74
C ALA A 106 9.21 2.23 -4.94
N ASP A 107 9.51 2.63 -6.18
CA ASP A 107 10.55 3.63 -6.47
C ASP A 107 10.03 5.08 -6.40
N GLN A 108 8.73 5.27 -6.21
CA GLN A 108 8.11 6.58 -6.05
C GLN A 108 7.85 6.86 -4.57
N PHE A 109 8.18 8.06 -4.12
CA PHE A 109 7.92 8.46 -2.74
C PHE A 109 6.43 8.61 -2.47
N SER A 110 5.96 7.96 -1.41
CA SER A 110 4.75 8.42 -0.72
C SER A 110 5.05 9.71 0.03
N THR A 111 4.03 10.51 0.34
CA THR A 111 4.24 11.83 0.95
C THR A 111 3.43 11.98 2.23
N LEU A 112 4.11 12.46 3.28
CA LEU A 112 3.48 12.82 4.54
C LEU A 112 3.32 14.34 4.63
N TYR A 113 2.11 14.78 4.94
CA TYR A 113 1.74 16.18 5.11
C TYR A 113 1.31 16.47 6.55
N ASP A 114 1.57 17.68 7.02
CA ASP A 114 0.96 18.20 8.25
C ASP A 114 -0.50 18.64 8.03
N THR A 115 -1.11 19.25 9.04
CA THR A 115 -2.49 19.74 8.97
C THR A 115 -2.70 20.89 7.99
N ASP A 116 -1.64 21.63 7.68
CA ASP A 116 -1.66 22.80 6.80
C ASP A 116 -1.28 22.45 5.35
N GLY A 117 -0.96 21.18 5.09
CA GLY A 117 -0.62 20.67 3.76
C GLY A 117 0.85 20.82 3.40
N LYS A 118 1.71 21.16 4.36
CA LYS A 118 3.15 21.19 4.15
C LYS A 118 3.70 19.77 4.15
N VAL A 119 4.59 19.47 3.22
CA VAL A 119 5.33 18.21 3.20
C VAL A 119 6.23 18.15 4.43
N LEU A 120 6.03 17.13 5.25
CA LEU A 120 6.88 16.79 6.37
C LEU A 120 8.06 15.93 5.92
N CYS A 121 7.80 14.91 5.09
CA CYS A 121 8.79 13.91 4.67
C CYS A 121 8.19 12.90 3.69
N HIS A 122 9.06 12.03 3.19
CA HIS A 122 8.73 10.83 2.42
C HIS A 122 9.08 9.59 3.25
N PRO A 123 8.11 8.94 3.91
CA PRO A 123 8.41 7.86 4.85
C PRO A 123 8.77 6.52 4.18
N ASP A 124 8.41 6.35 2.91
CA ASP A 124 8.66 5.16 2.11
C ASP A 124 8.84 5.53 0.63
N GLY A 125 9.22 4.54 -0.16
CA GLY A 125 9.46 4.69 -1.59
C GLY A 125 10.90 5.06 -1.92
N GLY A 126 11.13 5.51 -3.16
CA GLY A 126 12.47 5.80 -3.68
C GLY A 126 13.29 4.53 -3.94
N LEU A 127 14.51 4.69 -4.46
CA LEU A 127 15.37 3.58 -4.89
C LEU A 127 15.63 2.50 -3.82
N THR A 128 15.54 2.87 -2.54
CA THR A 128 15.76 1.95 -1.41
C THR A 128 14.47 1.43 -0.79
N GLY A 129 13.32 2.00 -1.17
CA GLY A 129 12.03 1.80 -0.51
C GLY A 129 11.90 2.46 0.88
N LYS A 130 12.96 3.10 1.40
CA LYS A 130 13.01 3.66 2.77
C LYS A 130 12.62 5.14 2.85
N GLY A 131 12.18 5.73 1.74
CA GLY A 131 11.85 7.14 1.71
C GLY A 131 13.08 8.05 1.73
N ASP A 132 12.90 9.26 2.24
CA ASP A 132 13.93 10.31 2.29
C ASP A 132 14.76 10.32 3.58
N GLY A 133 14.43 9.46 4.55
CA GLY A 133 15.12 9.36 5.85
C GLY A 133 14.71 10.42 6.88
N ASN A 134 13.78 11.33 6.58
CA ASN A 134 13.34 12.38 7.52
C ASN A 134 12.30 11.89 8.53
N CYS A 135 11.55 10.84 8.19
CA CYS A 135 10.58 10.19 9.07
C CYS A 135 10.75 8.66 9.14
N PRO A 136 11.90 8.15 9.60
CA PRO A 136 12.22 6.72 9.55
C PRO A 136 11.36 5.88 10.51
N ASP A 137 10.70 6.52 11.47
CA ASP A 137 9.84 5.88 12.47
C ASP A 137 8.34 6.03 12.16
N PHE A 138 7.96 6.65 11.05
CA PHE A 138 6.54 6.89 10.70
C PHE A 138 5.73 5.60 10.70
N GLU A 139 6.20 4.58 10.00
CA GLU A 139 5.46 3.32 9.86
C GLU A 139 5.21 2.63 11.21
N LYS A 140 6.17 2.74 12.14
CA LYS A 140 6.10 2.09 13.46
C LYS A 140 5.30 2.90 14.48
N ARG A 141 5.18 4.22 14.31
CA ARG A 141 4.64 5.12 15.35
C ARG A 141 3.34 5.81 14.95
N ARG A 142 2.92 5.72 13.69
CA ARG A 142 1.60 6.16 13.26
C ARG A 142 0.51 5.31 13.93
N THR A 143 -0.59 5.94 14.31
CA THR A 143 -1.74 5.28 14.93
C THR A 143 -3.05 5.87 14.41
N GLY A 144 -4.17 5.18 14.63
CA GLY A 144 -5.51 5.70 14.31
C GLY A 144 -5.71 6.00 12.82
N GLY A 145 -5.25 5.09 11.95
CA GLY A 145 -5.36 5.23 10.50
C GLY A 145 -6.80 5.24 10.03
N VAL A 146 -7.16 6.26 9.26
CA VAL A 146 -8.47 6.40 8.62
C VAL A 146 -8.26 6.76 7.14
N LEU A 147 -8.92 6.05 6.23
CA LEU A 147 -8.93 6.42 4.81
C LEU A 147 -9.77 7.69 4.63
N VAL A 148 -9.16 8.73 4.05
CA VAL A 148 -9.80 10.04 3.78
C VAL A 148 -10.28 10.15 2.34
N TRP A 149 -9.54 9.51 1.43
CA TRP A 149 -9.84 9.51 0.01
C TRP A 149 -9.11 8.37 -0.70
N THR A 150 -9.70 7.85 -1.77
CA THR A 150 -9.04 6.97 -2.73
C THR A 150 -9.50 7.38 -4.13
N ASP A 151 -8.59 7.37 -5.10
CA ASP A 151 -8.96 7.61 -6.50
C ASP A 151 -9.90 6.50 -6.97
N GLN A 152 -11.02 6.89 -7.58
CA GLN A 152 -12.11 5.99 -8.04
C GLN A 152 -12.11 5.80 -9.56
N ARG A 153 -11.21 6.50 -10.28
CA ARG A 153 -11.08 6.39 -11.73
C ARG A 153 -10.50 5.05 -12.14
#